data_AF-A0A8D0H6D8-F1
#
_entry.id   AF-A0A8D0H6D8-F1
#
_cell.length_a   1.000
_cell.length_b   1.000
_cell.length_c   1.000
_cell.angle_alpha   90.00
_cell.angle_beta   90.00
_cell.angle_gamma   90.00
#
_symmetry.space_group_name_H-M   'P 1'
#
loop_
_entity.id
_entity.type
_entity.pdbx_description
1 polymer ?
#
loop_
_entity_poly.entity_id
_entity_poly.type
_entity_poly.pdbx_seq_one_letter_code
_entity_poly.pdbx_strand_id
1 'polypeptide(L)'
;SSIGPAYIGCRVTGFRPLKHGSETGVDTVCTYRNDSATPVFDRVRVYHEVRNQTNGITKLGPYGLDRNSLYVNGYNEAEAPPTPILPTAALEHFTVNFTVTNLKYKAEMGSPDSQTFNVTERPLIALLDAVFKKSSIGPTYKGCEVTAFR
;
A
#
# COMPACT_ATOMS: atom_id res chain seq x y z
N SER A 1 2.95 23.79 -21.36
CA SER A 1 2.83 22.43 -20.81
C SER A 1 3.08 21.39 -21.87
N SER A 2 4.00 20.46 -21.61
CA SER A 2 4.42 19.40 -22.55
C SER A 2 3.38 18.29 -22.77
N ILE A 3 2.43 18.18 -21.83
CA ILE A 3 1.35 17.18 -21.84
C ILE A 3 0.07 17.70 -22.52
N GLY A 4 0.01 19.00 -22.83
CA GLY A 4 -1.17 19.67 -23.40
C GLY A 4 -1.75 19.03 -24.66
N PRO A 5 -0.93 18.63 -25.66
CA PRO A 5 -1.45 18.00 -26.88
C PRO A 5 -2.19 16.67 -26.65
N ALA A 6 -1.84 15.92 -25.60
CA ALA A 6 -2.49 14.68 -25.24
C ALA A 6 -3.60 14.86 -24.20
N TYR A 7 -3.68 16.00 -23.53
CA TYR A 7 -4.67 16.28 -22.50
C TYR A 7 -6.07 16.47 -23.09
N ILE A 8 -7.06 15.79 -22.53
CA ILE A 8 -8.47 15.90 -22.96
C ILE A 8 -9.27 16.74 -21.96
N GLY A 9 -9.11 16.48 -20.66
CA GLY A 9 -9.90 17.13 -19.63
C GLY A 9 -9.69 16.52 -18.25
N CYS A 10 -10.15 17.22 -17.21
CA CYS A 10 -10.19 16.73 -15.83
C CYS A 10 -11.61 16.89 -15.28
N ARG A 11 -12.01 15.98 -14.41
CA ARG A 11 -13.23 16.07 -13.61
C ARG A 11 -12.92 15.90 -12.14
N VAL A 12 -13.46 16.78 -11.31
CA VAL A 12 -13.46 16.60 -9.85
C VAL A 12 -14.39 15.44 -9.49
N THR A 13 -13.87 14.46 -8.78
CA THR A 13 -14.62 13.28 -8.33
C THR A 13 -15.00 13.36 -6.86
N GLY A 14 -14.34 14.22 -6.07
CA GLY A 14 -14.66 14.38 -4.66
C GLY A 14 -13.94 15.54 -3.99
N PHE A 15 -14.48 15.93 -2.84
CA PHE A 15 -13.86 16.85 -1.89
C PHE A 15 -13.78 16.15 -0.53
N ARG A 16 -12.67 16.32 0.17
CA ARG A 16 -12.44 15.72 1.49
C ARG A 16 -11.97 16.79 2.47
N PRO A 17 -12.56 16.88 3.67
CA PRO A 17 -12.04 17.78 4.70
C PRO A 17 -10.69 17.26 5.19
N LEU A 18 -9.71 18.16 5.30
CA LEU A 18 -8.39 17.92 5.89
C LEU A 18 -8.20 18.87 7.07
N LYS A 19 -7.25 18.54 7.98
CA LYS A 19 -6.89 19.36 9.15
C LYS A 19 -8.12 19.91 9.89
N HIS A 20 -9.04 19.01 10.27
CA HIS A 20 -10.30 19.35 10.97
C HIS A 20 -11.20 20.35 10.23
N GLY A 21 -11.14 20.39 8.89
CA GLY A 21 -11.98 21.25 8.05
C GLY A 21 -11.36 22.60 7.70
N SER A 22 -10.12 22.87 8.14
CA SER A 22 -9.40 24.09 7.72
C SER A 22 -8.81 23.99 6.32
N GLU A 23 -8.69 22.78 5.77
CA GLU A 23 -8.21 22.52 4.42
C GLU A 23 -9.15 21.57 3.67
N THR A 24 -9.12 21.65 2.34
CA THR A 24 -9.93 20.78 1.47
C THR A 24 -9.02 20.01 0.52
N GLY A 25 -9.00 18.69 0.67
CA GLY A 25 -8.46 17.79 -0.33
C GLY A 25 -9.41 17.71 -1.53
N VAL A 26 -8.84 17.72 -2.73
CA VAL A 26 -9.61 17.63 -3.98
C VAL A 26 -9.18 16.38 -4.73
N ASP A 27 -10.12 15.49 -5.02
CA ASP A 27 -9.87 14.31 -5.85
C ASP A 27 -10.30 14.61 -7.28
N THR A 28 -9.37 14.49 -8.23
CA THR A 28 -9.62 14.74 -9.65
C THR A 28 -9.15 13.57 -10.50
N VAL A 29 -9.93 13.21 -11.50
CA VAL A 29 -9.52 12.26 -12.55
C VAL A 29 -9.34 13.03 -13.85
N CYS A 30 -8.13 12.96 -14.40
CA CYS A 30 -7.77 13.60 -15.66
C CYS A 30 -7.57 12.57 -16.76
N THR A 31 -8.08 12.85 -17.95
CA THR A 31 -8.04 11.97 -19.11
C THR A 31 -7.04 12.48 -20.13
N TYR A 32 -6.24 11.55 -20.64
CA TYR A 32 -5.30 11.73 -21.73
C TYR A 32 -5.71 10.88 -22.93
N ARG A 33 -5.39 11.34 -24.13
CA ARG A 33 -5.36 10.50 -25.31
C ARG A 33 -4.32 9.41 -25.12
N ASN A 34 -4.70 8.20 -25.47
CA ASN A 34 -3.86 7.02 -25.41
C ASN A 34 -3.96 6.29 -26.76
N ASP A 35 -3.46 6.93 -27.80
CA ASP A 35 -3.32 6.37 -29.14
C ASP A 35 -1.83 6.25 -29.53
N SER A 36 -1.55 5.55 -30.62
CA SER A 36 -0.19 5.28 -31.08
C SER A 36 0.62 6.54 -31.45
N ALA A 37 -0.02 7.69 -31.61
CA ALA A 37 0.63 8.97 -31.89
C ALA A 37 0.93 9.79 -30.61
N THR A 38 0.43 9.35 -29.45
CA THR A 38 0.63 10.05 -28.17
C THR A 38 1.73 9.44 -27.31
N PRO A 39 2.54 10.27 -26.62
CA PRO A 39 3.49 9.78 -25.63
C PRO A 39 2.79 8.98 -24.53
N VAL A 40 3.40 7.87 -24.14
CA VAL A 40 2.94 7.06 -23.00
C VAL A 40 2.79 7.94 -21.76
N PHE A 41 1.72 7.73 -21.00
CA PHE A 41 1.47 8.45 -19.75
C PHE A 41 2.64 8.28 -18.78
N ASP A 42 3.21 9.41 -18.35
CA ASP A 42 4.31 9.48 -17.40
C ASP A 42 3.90 10.33 -16.20
N ARG A 43 3.66 9.65 -15.07
CA ARG A 43 3.21 10.27 -13.82
C ARG A 43 4.22 11.30 -13.28
N VAL A 44 5.51 11.08 -13.49
CA VAL A 44 6.59 11.97 -13.01
C VAL A 44 6.60 13.24 -13.84
N ARG A 45 6.52 13.10 -15.16
CA ARG A 45 6.39 14.26 -16.06
C ARG A 45 5.16 15.10 -15.75
N VAL A 46 4.01 14.47 -15.51
CA VAL A 46 2.77 15.18 -15.13
C VAL A 46 2.95 15.92 -13.80
N TYR A 47 3.55 15.29 -12.80
CA TYR A 47 3.84 15.93 -11.51
C TYR A 47 4.71 17.19 -11.68
N HIS A 48 5.82 17.08 -12.41
CA HIS A 48 6.70 18.22 -12.66
C HIS A 48 6.01 19.33 -13.45
N GLU A 49 5.15 19.01 -14.40
CA GLU A 49 4.37 20.02 -15.13
C GLU A 49 3.43 20.75 -14.18
N VAL A 50 2.66 20.04 -13.35
CA VAL A 50 1.77 20.67 -12.34
C VAL A 50 2.59 21.53 -11.38
N ARG A 51 3.71 21.01 -10.86
CA ARG A 51 4.63 21.75 -9.98
C ARG A 51 5.11 23.05 -10.63
N ASN A 52 5.54 22.99 -11.89
CA ASN A 52 6.04 24.16 -12.63
C ASN A 52 4.93 25.18 -12.89
N GLN A 53 3.71 24.73 -13.21
CA GLN A 53 2.56 25.61 -13.44
C GLN A 53 1.93 26.17 -12.14
N THR A 54 2.29 25.64 -10.97
CA THR A 54 1.73 26.02 -9.65
C THR A 54 2.73 26.69 -8.72
N ASN A 55 3.79 27.28 -9.27
CA ASN A 55 4.87 27.92 -8.51
C ASN A 55 5.43 26.99 -7.41
N GLY A 56 5.75 25.75 -7.79
CA GLY A 56 6.26 24.75 -6.86
C GLY A 56 5.18 24.19 -5.93
N ILE A 57 3.94 24.03 -6.39
CA ILE A 57 2.81 23.46 -5.62
C ILE A 57 2.41 24.38 -4.45
N THR A 58 2.57 25.69 -4.60
CA THR A 58 2.18 26.66 -3.56
C THR A 58 0.95 27.47 -3.94
N LYS A 59 0.65 27.56 -5.24
CA LYS A 59 -0.47 28.38 -5.72
C LYS A 59 -1.09 27.83 -7.00
N LEU A 60 -2.41 27.68 -7.01
CA LEU A 60 -3.22 27.36 -8.18
C LEU A 60 -4.27 28.46 -8.39
N GLY A 61 -3.95 29.44 -9.24
CA GLY A 61 -4.82 30.60 -9.45
C GLY A 61 -5.05 31.37 -8.13
N PRO A 62 -6.31 31.51 -7.66
CA PRO A 62 -6.60 32.17 -6.39
C PRO A 62 -6.38 31.28 -5.16
N TYR A 63 -6.12 29.98 -5.35
CA TYR A 63 -6.03 29.01 -4.26
C TYR A 63 -4.57 28.81 -3.81
N GLY A 64 -4.34 28.87 -2.50
CA GLY A 64 -3.11 28.39 -1.90
C GLY A 64 -3.08 26.87 -1.86
N LEU A 65 -1.91 26.28 -2.11
CA LEU A 65 -1.71 24.84 -2.08
C LEU A 65 -0.70 24.48 -0.99
N ASP A 66 -0.89 23.32 -0.35
CA ASP A 66 0.13 22.71 0.47
C ASP A 66 1.17 22.06 -0.48
N ARG A 67 2.44 22.47 -0.33
CA ARG A 67 3.55 22.04 -1.16
C ARG A 67 3.71 20.51 -1.19
N ASN A 68 3.25 19.84 -0.15
CA ASN A 68 3.42 18.39 0.01
C ASN A 68 2.17 17.61 -0.38
N SER A 69 1.05 18.25 -0.75
CA SER A 69 -0.25 17.58 -0.94
C SER A 69 -0.54 17.08 -2.35
N LEU A 70 0.32 17.34 -3.34
CA LEU A 70 0.10 16.90 -4.72
C LEU A 70 0.48 15.43 -4.89
N TYR A 71 -0.46 14.60 -5.36
CA TYR A 71 -0.16 13.22 -5.78
C TYR A 71 -0.64 13.00 -7.22
N VAL A 72 0.20 12.35 -8.04
CA VAL A 72 -0.17 11.94 -9.40
C VAL A 72 -0.10 10.41 -9.49
N ASN A 73 -1.25 9.74 -9.45
CA ASN A 73 -1.34 8.27 -9.43
C ASN A 73 -0.36 7.64 -8.41
N GLY A 74 -0.35 8.17 -7.18
CA GLY A 74 0.50 7.73 -6.07
C GLY A 74 1.93 8.30 -6.05
N TYR A 75 2.33 9.12 -7.03
CA TYR A 75 3.66 9.75 -7.06
C TYR A 75 3.68 11.14 -6.41
N ASN A 76 4.70 11.43 -5.58
CA ASN A 76 4.98 12.71 -4.94
C ASN A 76 6.51 12.88 -4.71
N GLU A 77 7.06 14.09 -4.90
CA GLU A 77 8.50 14.39 -4.72
C GLU A 77 8.86 15.04 -3.38
N ALA A 78 7.88 15.49 -2.59
CA ALA A 78 8.15 15.88 -1.21
C ALA A 78 8.56 14.65 -0.39
N GLU A 79 8.13 13.46 -0.82
CA GLU A 79 8.93 12.24 -0.71
C GLU A 79 10.14 12.31 -1.69
N ALA A 80 11.17 13.07 -1.33
CA ALA A 80 12.50 12.87 -1.92
C ALA A 80 12.87 11.38 -1.71
N PRO A 81 13.73 10.78 -2.57
CA PRO A 81 13.79 9.34 -2.74
C PRO A 81 13.91 8.66 -1.39
N PRO A 82 13.49 7.39 -1.27
CA PRO A 82 13.92 6.62 -0.14
C PRO A 82 15.47 6.72 -0.05
N THR A 83 16.04 7.58 0.83
CA THR A 83 17.00 7.08 1.85
C THR A 83 16.38 5.78 2.21
N PRO A 84 16.97 4.61 1.83
CA PRO A 84 16.25 3.34 1.70
C PRO A 84 15.23 3.39 2.79
N ILE A 85 13.97 3.70 2.41
CA ILE A 85 12.90 3.78 3.38
C ILE A 85 12.98 2.35 3.75
N LEU A 86 13.59 2.11 4.92
CA LEU A 86 13.51 0.86 5.62
C LEU A 86 12.04 0.58 5.40
N PRO A 87 11.67 -0.39 4.51
CA PRO A 87 10.28 -0.57 4.19
C PRO A 87 9.68 -0.60 5.57
N THR A 88 8.81 0.36 5.91
CA THR A 88 8.05 0.25 7.15
C THR A 88 7.35 -1.03 6.85
N ALA A 89 7.96 -2.12 7.34
CA ALA A 89 7.88 -3.39 6.66
C ALA A 89 6.43 -3.70 6.87
N ALA A 90 5.63 -3.48 5.83
CA ALA A 90 4.24 -3.77 5.90
C ALA A 90 4.31 -5.27 6.13
N LEU A 91 4.06 -5.67 7.38
CA LEU A 91 4.02 -7.08 7.70
C LEU A 91 2.86 -7.56 6.85
N GLU A 92 3.17 -8.17 5.72
CA GLU A 92 2.16 -8.80 4.90
C GLU A 92 1.90 -10.15 5.54
N HIS A 93 0.68 -10.29 6.04
CA HIS A 93 0.20 -11.56 6.58
C HIS A 93 -0.26 -12.42 5.40
N PHE A 94 0.19 -13.66 5.36
CA PHE A 94 -0.33 -14.68 4.47
C PHE A 94 -0.83 -15.87 5.29
N THR A 95 -1.84 -16.57 4.78
CA THR A 95 -2.42 -17.74 5.45
C THR A 95 -1.97 -19.01 4.74
N VAL A 96 -1.49 -19.99 5.50
CA VAL A 96 -1.26 -21.35 5.01
C VAL A 96 -2.27 -22.30 5.64
N ASN A 97 -2.86 -23.14 4.80
CA ASN A 97 -3.83 -24.14 5.21
C ASN A 97 -3.28 -25.51 4.85
N PHE A 98 -3.15 -26.40 5.84
CA PHE A 98 -2.65 -27.75 5.63
C PHE A 98 -3.37 -28.73 6.56
N THR A 99 -3.31 -30.02 6.23
CA THR A 99 -3.93 -31.09 7.01
C THR A 99 -2.84 -31.95 7.65
N VAL A 100 -2.92 -32.17 8.96
CA VAL A 100 -2.00 -33.06 9.69
C VAL A 100 -2.68 -34.42 9.88
N THR A 101 -2.33 -35.39 9.04
CA THR A 101 -3.00 -36.71 9.03
C THR A 101 -2.79 -37.52 10.31
N ASN A 102 -1.71 -37.24 11.05
CA ASN A 102 -1.31 -37.99 12.24
C ASN A 102 -1.66 -37.26 13.54
N LEU A 103 -2.54 -36.26 13.50
CA LEU A 103 -3.02 -35.52 14.65
C LEU A 103 -4.56 -35.62 14.70
N LYS A 104 -5.09 -36.26 15.74
CA LYS A 104 -6.55 -36.36 15.93
C LYS A 104 -7.08 -35.06 16.51
N TYR A 105 -8.12 -34.51 15.88
CA TYR A 105 -8.84 -33.36 16.40
C TYR A 105 -9.52 -33.70 17.73
N LYS A 106 -9.42 -32.79 18.69
CA LYS A 106 -10.16 -32.82 19.96
C LYS A 106 -10.97 -31.54 20.08
N ALA A 107 -12.16 -31.60 20.67
CA ALA A 107 -13.06 -30.44 20.76
C ALA A 107 -12.40 -29.22 21.42
N GLU A 108 -11.50 -29.45 22.39
CA GLU A 108 -10.79 -28.36 23.08
C GLU A 108 -9.81 -27.63 22.15
N MET A 109 -9.31 -28.27 21.08
CA MET A 109 -8.51 -27.60 20.04
C MET A 109 -9.31 -26.55 19.25
N GLY A 110 -10.65 -26.56 19.32
CA GLY A 110 -11.48 -25.51 18.72
C GLY A 110 -11.54 -24.22 19.54
N SER A 111 -11.03 -24.23 20.78
CA SER A 111 -11.04 -23.08 21.68
C SER A 111 -9.60 -22.55 21.87
N PRO A 112 -9.28 -21.34 21.36
CA PRO A 112 -7.95 -20.73 21.47
C PRO A 112 -7.44 -20.60 22.92
N ASP A 113 -8.35 -20.45 23.87
CA ASP A 113 -8.02 -20.30 25.29
C ASP A 113 -7.76 -21.63 26.01
N SER A 114 -7.94 -22.78 25.33
CA SER A 114 -7.78 -24.08 25.96
C SER A 114 -6.32 -24.48 26.11
N GLN A 115 -6.02 -25.23 27.17
CA GLN A 115 -4.69 -25.82 27.37
C GLN A 115 -4.32 -26.77 26.22
N THR A 116 -5.31 -27.49 25.68
CA THR A 116 -5.11 -28.41 24.55
C THR A 116 -4.72 -27.67 23.28
N PHE A 117 -5.30 -26.49 23.01
CA PHE A 117 -4.91 -25.63 21.89
C PHE A 117 -3.44 -25.24 21.99
N ASN A 118 -3.03 -24.64 23.12
CA ASN A 118 -1.67 -24.13 23.34
C ASN A 118 -0.61 -25.25 23.27
N VAL A 119 -0.87 -26.42 23.86
CA VAL A 119 0.05 -27.57 23.81
C VAL A 119 0.17 -28.14 22.39
N THR A 120 -0.88 -28.03 21.57
CA THR A 120 -0.88 -28.52 20.19
C THR A 120 -0.25 -27.50 19.23
N GLU A 121 -0.50 -26.22 19.44
CA GLU A 121 0.00 -25.11 18.62
C GLU A 121 1.53 -24.98 18.71
N ARG A 122 2.11 -24.96 19.92
CA ARG A 122 3.55 -24.73 20.14
C ARG A 122 4.48 -25.58 19.26
N PRO A 123 4.35 -26.93 19.21
CA PRO A 123 5.22 -27.74 18.36
C PRO A 123 4.97 -27.49 16.87
N LEU A 124 3.73 -27.20 16.45
CA LEU A 124 3.41 -26.90 15.06
C LEU A 124 4.04 -25.58 14.60
N ILE A 125 3.94 -24.51 15.41
CA ILE A 125 4.62 -23.25 15.13
C ILE A 125 6.13 -23.45 15.05
N ALA A 126 6.74 -24.20 15.97
CA ALA A 126 8.18 -24.44 15.95
C ALA A 126 8.65 -25.16 14.66
N LEU A 127 7.85 -26.09 14.14
CA LEU A 127 8.11 -26.78 12.88
C LEU A 127 7.93 -25.83 11.68
N LEU A 128 6.85 -25.04 11.65
CA LEU A 128 6.60 -24.06 10.59
C LEU A 128 7.70 -22.98 10.56
N ASP A 129 8.14 -22.51 11.71
CA ASP A 129 9.28 -21.62 11.87
C ASP A 129 10.54 -22.19 11.20
N ALA A 130 10.85 -23.46 11.47
CA ALA A 130 12.00 -24.12 10.89
C ALA A 130 11.89 -24.25 9.36
N VAL A 131 10.69 -24.49 8.84
CA VAL A 131 10.41 -24.55 7.40
C VAL A 131 10.59 -23.17 6.76
N PHE A 132 9.93 -22.13 7.29
CA PHE A 132 9.99 -20.80 6.69
C PHE A 132 11.37 -20.17 6.77
N LYS A 133 12.09 -20.33 7.88
CA LYS A 133 13.48 -19.85 8.03
C LYS A 133 14.44 -20.48 7.02
N LYS A 134 14.19 -21.70 6.54
CA LYS A 134 15.00 -22.39 5.52
C LYS A 134 14.52 -22.17 4.08
N SER A 135 13.40 -21.47 3.90
CA SER A 135 12.80 -21.22 2.58
C SER A 135 13.33 -19.93 1.94
N SER A 136 12.92 -19.64 0.71
CA SER A 136 13.24 -18.38 0.02
C SER A 136 12.70 -17.13 0.74
N ILE A 137 11.69 -17.27 1.61
CA ILE A 137 11.15 -16.16 2.41
C ILE A 137 11.81 -16.05 3.80
N GLY A 138 12.74 -16.95 4.13
CA GLY A 138 13.45 -16.94 5.42
C GLY A 138 14.08 -15.60 5.81
N PRO A 139 14.74 -14.86 4.88
CA PRO A 139 15.31 -13.55 5.20
C PRO A 139 14.30 -12.48 5.64
N THR A 140 13.04 -12.60 5.23
CA THR A 140 11.97 -11.62 5.52
C THR A 140 10.93 -12.13 6.53
N TYR A 141 10.91 -13.43 6.82
CA TYR A 141 9.98 -14.07 7.75
C TYR A 141 10.09 -13.53 9.19
N LYS A 142 8.95 -13.26 9.82
CA LYS A 142 8.85 -12.69 11.19
C LYS A 142 8.21 -13.61 12.23
N GLY A 143 7.47 -14.62 11.80
CA GLY A 143 6.76 -15.53 12.70
C GLY A 143 5.48 -16.07 12.07
N CYS A 144 4.89 -17.04 12.76
CA CYS A 144 3.64 -17.68 12.39
C CYS A 144 2.84 -17.92 13.68
N GLU A 145 1.52 -17.88 13.56
CA GLU A 145 0.57 -18.21 14.61
C GLU A 145 -0.47 -19.18 14.07
N VAL A 146 -1.06 -20.01 14.93
CA VAL A 146 -2.18 -20.86 14.53
C VAL A 146 -3.47 -20.07 14.77
N THR A 147 -4.19 -19.76 13.69
CA THR A 147 -5.46 -19.02 13.82
C THR A 147 -6.63 -19.92 14.21
N ALA A 148 -6.59 -21.22 13.84
CA ALA A 148 -7.61 -22.20 14.18
C ALA A 148 -7.14 -23.65 13.90
N PHE A 149 -7.65 -24.61 14.68
CA PHE A 149 -7.69 -26.02 14.31
C PHE A 149 -9.07 -26.34 13.76
N ARG A 150 -9.14 -27.03 12.61
CA ARG A 150 -10.37 -27.40 11.91
C ARG A 150 -10.30 -28.80 11.33
#